data_AF-A0A8S3UV54-F1
#
_entry.id   AF-A0A8S3UV54-F1
#
_cell.length_a   1.000
_cell.length_b   1.000
_cell.length_c   1.000
_cell.angle_alpha   90.00
_cell.angle_beta   90.00
_cell.angle_gamma   90.00
#
_symmetry.space_group_name_H-M   'P 1'
#
loop_
_entity.id
_entity.type
_entity.pdbx_description
1 polymer ?
#
loop_
_entity_poly.entity_id
_entity_poly.type
_entity_poly.pdbx_seq_one_letter_code
_entity_poly.pdbx_strand_id
1 'polypeptide(L)'
;MEKYTEKLESLKDLQNVKDQIAVVKEVCKGLKSNEGEITNVLQKLVQIYITFPAKHQVKRVLISAFQSLPSQSSDFVVTELSKQLECIHTECLVSGDLRNYIDTVAGLMDNFPLGQKCIDNQCLEILQNVSSILSKFLAENSSTQSSVRQNELMHSCLACIQAGNKILQKSHSTLSCKESEEISSVTTSLIKHNIDILHIGNVVEYIFQGTNKAGADNSDFQTLAKGDNLSCQLSLLYGIMSIMELSELVEVHDGKCLLLDYIFPSLTKISEKGYPNSISKLLTVKCYNMWTSKTCSCLKSEVVSDKQRSLLCGGGQIIEAIMSCVWTVWEDTTDVIRIIAREIFENVLKIHTMASSSDISTDIFLQNLTKKLIFHVSWSSKGKYGMLSNLVQIIGTDLVLQQTSDLSSIILSQMSEHALACHVSTFEY
;
A
#
# COMPACT_ATOMS: atom_id res chain seq x y z
N MET A 1 -27.66 22.05 -27.58
CA MET A 1 -26.85 21.89 -26.35
C MET A 1 -27.67 22.16 -25.10
N GLU A 2 -28.53 23.18 -25.09
CA GLU A 2 -29.48 23.53 -24.01
C GLU A 2 -30.32 22.34 -23.49
N LYS A 3 -30.89 21.53 -24.38
CA LYS A 3 -31.62 20.28 -24.03
C LYS A 3 -30.79 19.28 -23.21
N TYR A 4 -29.47 19.23 -23.40
CA TYR A 4 -28.60 18.35 -22.60
C TYR A 4 -28.32 18.95 -21.22
N THR A 5 -28.19 20.28 -21.13
CA THR A 5 -28.04 20.98 -19.85
C THR A 5 -29.27 20.76 -18.95
N GLU A 6 -30.48 20.90 -19.48
CA GLU A 6 -31.73 20.64 -18.73
C GLU A 6 -31.81 19.19 -18.23
N LYS A 7 -31.43 18.21 -19.07
CA LYS A 7 -31.37 16.80 -18.66
C LYS A 7 -30.36 16.56 -17.53
N LEU A 8 -29.22 17.23 -17.55
CA LEU A 8 -28.21 17.12 -16.50
C LEU A 8 -28.66 17.78 -15.18
N GLU A 9 -29.54 18.78 -15.23
CA GLU A 9 -30.11 19.41 -14.03
C GLU A 9 -31.09 18.46 -13.31
N SER A 10 -31.93 17.74 -14.06
CA SER A 10 -32.84 16.71 -13.50
C SER A 10 -32.15 15.45 -12.95
N LEU A 11 -30.82 15.34 -13.09
CA LEU A 11 -30.09 14.10 -12.82
C LEU A 11 -30.04 13.76 -11.33
N LYS A 12 -30.05 14.78 -10.46
CA LYS A 12 -30.11 14.60 -9.00
C LYS A 12 -31.50 14.15 -8.51
N ASP A 13 -32.54 14.40 -9.29
CA ASP A 13 -33.93 14.04 -8.95
C ASP A 13 -34.28 12.58 -9.31
N LEU A 14 -33.43 11.93 -10.10
CA LEU A 14 -33.59 10.53 -10.47
C LEU A 14 -33.16 9.61 -9.32
N GLN A 15 -34.11 8.82 -8.79
CA GLN A 15 -33.83 7.87 -7.69
C GLN A 15 -33.00 6.65 -8.13
N ASN A 16 -32.97 6.32 -9.42
CA ASN A 16 -32.35 5.10 -9.94
C ASN A 16 -31.02 5.40 -10.65
N VAL A 17 -29.95 4.76 -10.17
CA VAL A 17 -28.60 4.89 -10.72
C VAL A 17 -28.52 4.44 -12.19
N LYS A 18 -29.35 3.47 -12.61
CA LYS A 18 -29.38 3.04 -14.03
C LYS A 18 -29.88 4.14 -14.95
N ASP A 19 -30.86 4.91 -14.51
CA ASP A 19 -31.46 5.99 -15.29
C ASP A 19 -30.51 7.20 -15.34
N GLN A 20 -29.84 7.51 -14.23
CA GLN A 20 -28.74 8.48 -14.19
C GLN A 20 -27.63 8.13 -15.19
N ILE A 21 -27.20 6.86 -15.23
CA ILE A 21 -26.17 6.39 -16.18
C ILE A 21 -26.65 6.50 -17.62
N ALA A 22 -27.92 6.18 -17.89
CA ALA A 22 -28.48 6.28 -19.23
C ALA A 22 -28.46 7.72 -19.75
N VAL A 23 -28.85 8.69 -18.91
CA VAL A 23 -28.82 10.13 -19.24
C VAL A 23 -27.39 10.60 -19.50
N VAL A 24 -26.43 10.25 -18.64
CA VAL A 24 -25.02 10.61 -18.86
C VAL A 24 -24.50 10.01 -20.17
N LYS A 25 -24.78 8.74 -20.45
CA LYS A 25 -24.35 8.11 -21.71
C LYS A 25 -24.98 8.76 -22.94
N GLU A 26 -26.25 9.17 -22.86
CA GLU A 26 -26.94 9.88 -23.94
C GLU A 26 -26.26 11.22 -24.22
N VAL A 27 -26.00 12.01 -23.17
CA VAL A 27 -25.32 13.31 -23.28
C VAL A 27 -23.91 13.13 -23.83
N CYS A 28 -23.14 12.17 -23.32
CA CYS A 28 -21.78 11.90 -23.78
C CYS A 28 -21.70 11.40 -25.24
N LYS A 29 -22.72 10.68 -25.73
CA LYS A 29 -22.82 10.35 -27.16
C LYS A 29 -23.12 11.61 -27.99
N GLY A 30 -24.02 12.47 -27.53
CA GLY A 30 -24.35 13.73 -28.19
C GLY A 30 -23.17 14.71 -28.32
N LEU A 31 -22.24 14.67 -27.35
CA LEU A 31 -21.02 15.49 -27.36
C LEU A 31 -20.03 15.11 -28.48
N LYS A 32 -20.07 13.87 -28.98
CA LYS A 32 -19.18 13.43 -30.08
C LYS A 32 -19.67 13.84 -31.46
N SER A 33 -20.94 14.24 -31.58
CA SER A 33 -21.61 14.45 -32.87
C SER A 33 -21.88 15.92 -33.21
N ASN A 34 -21.64 16.86 -32.28
CA ASN A 34 -21.99 18.27 -32.45
C ASN A 34 -20.79 19.17 -32.15
N GLU A 35 -20.45 20.10 -33.05
CA GLU A 35 -19.34 21.07 -32.92
C GLU A 35 -19.73 22.40 -32.22
N GLY A 36 -20.93 22.49 -31.62
CA GLY A 36 -21.42 23.72 -30.96
C GLY A 36 -20.79 24.02 -29.59
N GLU A 37 -21.45 24.83 -28.75
CA GLU A 37 -21.02 25.16 -27.36
C GLU A 37 -20.98 23.93 -26.42
N ILE A 38 -19.99 23.05 -26.62
CA ILE A 38 -19.71 21.85 -25.84
C ILE A 38 -19.23 22.23 -24.42
N THR A 39 -18.62 23.39 -24.26
CA THR A 39 -18.03 23.90 -23.00
C THR A 39 -19.02 23.96 -21.85
N ASN A 40 -20.24 24.49 -22.07
CA ASN A 40 -21.26 24.60 -21.02
C ASN A 40 -21.73 23.23 -20.51
N VAL A 41 -21.89 22.26 -21.43
CA VAL A 41 -22.28 20.89 -21.08
C VAL A 41 -21.13 20.15 -20.38
N LEU A 42 -19.90 20.31 -20.84
CA LEU A 42 -18.72 19.75 -20.18
C LEU A 42 -18.53 20.30 -18.78
N GLN A 43 -18.71 21.61 -18.60
CA GLN A 43 -18.66 22.25 -17.29
C GLN A 43 -19.67 21.60 -16.33
N LYS A 44 -20.90 21.37 -16.80
CA LYS A 44 -21.93 20.71 -15.98
C LYS A 44 -21.58 19.26 -15.65
N LEU A 45 -21.00 18.52 -16.60
CA LEU A 45 -20.53 17.15 -16.37
C LEU A 45 -19.38 17.09 -15.35
N VAL A 46 -18.45 18.07 -15.39
CA VAL A 46 -17.37 18.20 -14.40
C VAL A 46 -17.95 18.52 -13.03
N GLN A 47 -18.92 19.45 -12.93
CA GLN A 47 -19.61 19.75 -11.68
C GLN A 47 -20.31 18.51 -11.09
N ILE A 48 -20.96 17.71 -11.95
CA ILE A 48 -21.58 16.44 -11.55
C ILE A 48 -20.51 15.45 -11.08
N TYR A 49 -19.39 15.33 -11.79
CA TYR A 49 -18.29 14.48 -11.37
C TYR A 49 -17.85 14.87 -9.95
N ILE A 50 -17.56 16.13 -9.68
CA ILE A 50 -17.11 16.59 -8.37
C ILE A 50 -18.13 16.31 -7.26
N THR A 51 -19.41 16.58 -7.51
CA THR A 51 -20.46 16.52 -6.46
C THR A 51 -20.76 15.09 -5.99
N PHE A 52 -20.57 14.08 -6.85
CA PHE A 52 -20.91 12.70 -6.48
C PHE A 52 -19.82 12.06 -5.59
N PRO A 53 -20.17 11.15 -4.66
CA PRO A 53 -19.19 10.49 -3.81
C PRO A 53 -18.25 9.58 -4.62
N ALA A 54 -17.00 9.42 -4.17
CA ALA A 54 -15.92 8.75 -4.91
C ALA A 54 -16.26 7.34 -5.43
N LYS A 55 -17.13 6.58 -4.75
CA LYS A 55 -17.53 5.21 -5.12
C LYS A 55 -18.76 5.14 -6.05
N HIS A 56 -19.31 6.26 -6.48
CA HIS A 56 -20.55 6.28 -7.26
C HIS A 56 -20.33 5.80 -8.71
N GLN A 57 -21.27 5.02 -9.24
CA GLN A 57 -21.15 4.43 -10.58
C GLN A 57 -21.16 5.50 -11.69
N VAL A 58 -21.85 6.63 -11.48
CA VAL A 58 -21.86 7.77 -12.40
C VAL A 58 -20.45 8.35 -12.60
N LYS A 59 -19.61 8.45 -11.55
CA LYS A 59 -18.21 8.90 -11.68
C LYS A 59 -17.43 8.01 -12.65
N ARG A 60 -17.60 6.69 -12.59
CA ARG A 60 -16.91 5.75 -13.48
C ARG A 60 -17.31 5.92 -14.94
N VAL A 61 -18.58 6.21 -15.21
CA VAL A 61 -19.08 6.49 -16.55
C VAL A 61 -18.54 7.83 -17.07
N LEU A 62 -18.46 8.85 -16.21
CA LEU A 62 -17.88 10.13 -16.57
C LEU A 62 -16.38 10.03 -16.87
N ILE A 63 -15.62 9.26 -16.09
CA ILE A 63 -14.20 9.00 -16.35
C ILE A 63 -13.98 8.44 -17.75
N SER A 64 -14.72 7.39 -18.14
CA SER A 64 -14.58 6.80 -19.48
C SER A 64 -15.08 7.73 -20.59
N ALA A 65 -16.13 8.53 -20.31
CA ALA A 65 -16.60 9.54 -21.24
C ALA A 65 -15.53 10.61 -21.50
N PHE A 66 -14.95 11.20 -20.46
CA PHE A 66 -13.93 12.25 -20.56
C PHE A 66 -12.66 11.77 -21.28
N GLN A 67 -12.25 10.52 -21.03
CA GLN A 67 -11.10 9.91 -21.72
C GLN A 67 -11.33 9.70 -23.23
N SER A 68 -12.59 9.62 -23.65
CA SER A 68 -12.96 9.39 -25.04
C SER A 68 -13.20 10.67 -25.85
N LEU A 69 -12.92 11.84 -25.26
CA LEU A 69 -13.05 13.15 -25.88
C LEU A 69 -11.79 13.51 -26.71
N PRO A 70 -11.92 14.41 -27.69
CA PRO A 70 -10.77 15.00 -28.39
C PRO A 70 -9.88 15.83 -27.46
N SER A 71 -8.62 16.04 -27.85
CA SER A 71 -7.60 16.74 -27.04
C SER A 71 -8.05 18.11 -26.54
N GLN A 72 -8.62 18.96 -27.39
CA GLN A 72 -9.10 20.31 -27.01
C GLN A 72 -10.18 20.27 -25.92
N SER A 73 -11.10 19.30 -25.99
CA SER A 73 -12.14 19.12 -24.98
C SER A 73 -11.61 18.48 -23.70
N SER A 74 -10.62 17.58 -23.81
CA SER A 74 -9.93 17.01 -22.65
C SER A 74 -9.14 18.07 -21.88
N ASP A 75 -8.48 19.00 -22.58
CA ASP A 75 -7.76 20.11 -21.95
C ASP A 75 -8.73 21.05 -21.21
N PHE A 76 -9.88 21.37 -21.82
CA PHE A 76 -10.96 22.11 -21.13
C PHE A 76 -11.43 21.39 -19.86
N VAL A 77 -11.62 20.08 -19.90
CA VAL A 77 -12.00 19.29 -18.72
C VAL A 77 -10.94 19.39 -17.62
N VAL A 78 -9.65 19.34 -17.97
CA VAL A 78 -8.56 19.51 -16.99
C VAL A 78 -8.60 20.92 -16.37
N THR A 79 -8.75 21.97 -17.19
CA THR A 79 -8.85 23.36 -16.70
C THR A 79 -10.05 23.57 -15.78
N GLU A 80 -11.22 23.04 -16.14
CA GLU A 80 -12.42 23.17 -15.30
C GLU A 80 -12.30 22.33 -14.02
N LEU A 81 -11.67 21.15 -14.07
CA LEU A 81 -11.39 20.34 -12.87
C LEU A 81 -10.49 21.10 -11.88
N SER A 82 -9.43 21.75 -12.37
CA SER A 82 -8.54 22.58 -11.54
C SER A 82 -9.32 23.70 -10.85
N LYS A 83 -10.12 24.44 -11.62
CA LYS A 83 -10.96 25.52 -11.09
C LYS A 83 -11.96 25.03 -10.04
N GLN A 84 -12.65 23.92 -10.29
CA GLN A 84 -13.61 23.35 -9.34
C GLN A 84 -12.92 22.85 -8.08
N LEU A 85 -11.70 22.31 -8.18
CA LEU A 85 -10.93 21.85 -7.02
C LEU A 85 -10.55 23.00 -6.08
N GLU A 86 -10.17 24.16 -6.63
CA GLU A 86 -9.94 25.40 -5.86
C GLU A 86 -11.22 25.88 -5.15
N CYS A 87 -12.37 25.85 -5.85
CA CYS A 87 -13.66 26.21 -5.25
C CYS A 87 -14.01 25.29 -4.07
N ILE A 88 -13.89 23.97 -4.23
CA ILE A 88 -14.15 22.99 -3.16
C ILE A 88 -13.23 23.24 -1.97
N HIS A 89 -11.94 23.49 -2.21
CA HIS A 89 -11.00 23.76 -1.13
C HIS A 89 -11.48 24.94 -0.27
N THR A 90 -11.87 26.03 -0.92
CA THR A 90 -12.38 27.23 -0.27
C THR A 90 -13.69 26.96 0.48
N GLU A 91 -14.63 26.25 -0.13
CA GLU A 91 -15.91 25.88 0.50
C GLU A 91 -15.70 24.97 1.72
N CYS A 92 -14.82 23.97 1.63
CA CYS A 92 -14.47 23.05 2.72
C CYS A 92 -13.78 23.76 3.88
N LEU A 93 -12.95 24.78 3.62
CA LEU A 93 -12.34 25.60 4.67
C LEU A 93 -13.39 26.39 5.47
N VAL A 94 -14.49 26.81 4.84
CA VAL A 94 -15.58 27.54 5.49
C VAL A 94 -16.55 26.61 6.20
N SER A 95 -16.90 25.47 5.59
CA SER A 95 -17.87 24.52 6.14
C SER A 95 -17.28 23.60 7.22
N GLY A 96 -15.95 23.46 7.27
CA GLY A 96 -15.24 22.53 8.16
C GLY A 96 -15.20 21.09 7.65
N ASP A 97 -15.83 20.78 6.50
CA ASP A 97 -15.78 19.45 5.89
C ASP A 97 -14.50 19.26 5.05
N LEU A 98 -13.36 19.36 5.72
CA LEU A 98 -12.04 19.19 5.10
C LEU A 98 -11.84 17.78 4.52
N ARG A 99 -12.60 16.80 5.04
CA ARG A 99 -12.52 15.40 4.60
C ARG A 99 -12.99 15.23 3.16
N ASN A 100 -14.04 15.94 2.76
CA ASN A 100 -14.57 15.90 1.41
C ASN A 100 -13.53 16.36 0.35
N TYR A 101 -12.74 17.38 0.66
CA TYR A 101 -11.65 17.83 -0.21
C TYR A 101 -10.61 16.70 -0.42
N ILE A 102 -10.17 16.06 0.66
CA ILE A 102 -9.19 14.97 0.62
C ILE A 102 -9.70 13.77 -0.19
N ASP A 103 -10.96 13.37 0.02
CA ASP A 103 -11.56 12.26 -0.72
C ASP A 103 -11.75 12.59 -2.22
N THR A 104 -11.99 13.87 -2.55
CA THR A 104 -12.04 14.36 -3.94
C THR A 104 -10.68 14.28 -4.62
N VAL A 105 -9.63 14.76 -3.96
CA VAL A 105 -8.24 14.65 -4.42
C VAL A 105 -7.85 13.17 -4.64
N ALA A 106 -8.14 12.30 -3.68
CA ALA A 106 -7.87 10.87 -3.79
C ALA A 106 -8.61 10.21 -4.97
N GLY A 107 -9.84 10.65 -5.24
CA GLY A 107 -10.67 10.19 -6.36
C GLY A 107 -10.14 10.63 -7.73
N LEU A 108 -9.61 11.84 -7.85
CA LEU A 108 -8.96 12.32 -9.09
C LEU A 108 -7.72 11.48 -9.45
N MET A 109 -7.03 10.96 -8.44
CA MET A 109 -5.84 10.10 -8.62
C MET A 109 -6.18 8.62 -8.84
N ASP A 110 -7.46 8.23 -8.85
CA ASP A 110 -7.91 6.84 -8.92
C ASP A 110 -8.30 6.41 -10.35
N ASN A 111 -7.34 5.85 -11.09
CA ASN A 111 -7.51 5.35 -12.46
C ASN A 111 -8.12 6.38 -13.43
N PHE A 112 -7.83 7.66 -13.22
CA PHE A 112 -8.33 8.76 -14.03
C PHE A 112 -7.16 9.64 -14.54
N PRO A 113 -6.66 9.41 -15.77
CA PRO A 113 -5.50 10.13 -16.30
C PRO A 113 -5.69 11.65 -16.43
N LEU A 114 -6.90 12.12 -16.78
CA LEU A 114 -7.18 13.57 -16.82
C LEU A 114 -7.22 14.18 -15.41
N GLY A 115 -7.72 13.43 -14.42
CA GLY A 115 -7.64 13.81 -13.01
C GLY A 115 -6.19 13.91 -12.54
N GLN A 116 -5.35 12.94 -12.91
CA GLN A 116 -3.92 13.00 -12.62
C GLN A 116 -3.26 14.24 -13.26
N LYS A 117 -3.55 14.54 -14.54
CA LYS A 117 -3.07 15.77 -15.19
C LYS A 117 -3.52 17.05 -14.47
N CYS A 118 -4.76 17.09 -13.99
CA CYS A 118 -5.28 18.20 -13.18
C CYS A 118 -4.46 18.38 -11.90
N ILE A 119 -4.15 17.28 -11.20
CA ILE A 119 -3.31 17.32 -9.99
C ILE A 119 -1.88 17.73 -10.34
N ASP A 120 -1.29 17.22 -11.41
CA ASP A 120 0.07 17.53 -11.84
C ASP A 120 0.27 19.04 -12.11
N ASN A 121 -0.75 19.70 -12.68
CA ASN A 121 -0.72 21.14 -12.96
C ASN A 121 -0.64 22.01 -11.69
N GLN A 122 -1.19 21.53 -10.57
CA GLN A 122 -1.29 22.25 -9.30
C GLN A 122 -0.71 21.46 -8.13
N CYS A 123 0.24 20.56 -8.41
CA CYS A 123 0.67 19.53 -7.47
C CYS A 123 1.21 20.09 -6.15
N LEU A 124 1.99 21.18 -6.22
CA LEU A 124 2.59 21.82 -5.04
C LEU A 124 1.53 22.40 -4.11
N GLU A 125 0.59 23.16 -4.66
CA GLU A 125 -0.50 23.79 -3.92
C GLU A 125 -1.39 22.73 -3.26
N ILE A 126 -1.72 21.67 -3.99
CA ILE A 126 -2.55 20.57 -3.46
C ILE A 126 -1.82 19.84 -2.33
N LEU A 127 -0.52 19.56 -2.47
CA LEU A 127 0.27 18.94 -1.40
C LEU A 127 0.37 19.84 -0.17
N GLN A 128 0.52 21.16 -0.34
CA GLN A 128 0.50 22.13 0.76
C GLN A 128 -0.86 22.14 1.47
N ASN A 129 -1.97 22.12 0.71
CA ASN A 129 -3.32 22.07 1.25
C ASN A 129 -3.56 20.77 2.03
N VAL A 130 -3.16 19.61 1.47
CA VAL A 130 -3.23 18.31 2.16
C VAL A 130 -2.41 18.34 3.45
N SER A 131 -1.20 18.90 3.43
CA SER A 131 -0.35 19.05 4.62
C SER A 131 -1.02 19.93 5.67
N SER A 132 -1.58 21.08 5.28
CA SER A 132 -2.25 22.01 6.19
C SER A 132 -3.50 21.38 6.84
N ILE A 133 -4.30 20.67 6.05
CA ILE A 133 -5.49 19.96 6.54
C ILE A 133 -5.08 18.87 7.53
N LEU A 134 -4.00 18.14 7.26
CA LEU A 134 -3.45 17.14 8.17
C LEU A 134 -3.04 17.77 9.51
N SER A 135 -2.35 18.92 9.49
CA SER A 135 -2.00 19.66 10.72
C SER A 135 -3.24 20.04 11.54
N LYS A 136 -4.33 20.44 10.87
CA LYS A 136 -5.59 20.79 11.55
C LYS A 136 -6.24 19.57 12.22
N PHE A 137 -6.35 18.45 11.50
CA PHE A 137 -6.89 17.22 12.09
C PHE A 137 -6.07 16.72 13.27
N LEU A 138 -4.75 16.89 13.23
CA LEU A 138 -3.86 16.56 14.34
C LEU A 138 -4.04 17.45 15.56
N ALA A 139 -4.09 18.76 15.36
CA ALA A 139 -4.34 19.71 16.43
C ALA A 139 -5.67 19.39 17.12
N GLU A 140 -6.72 19.14 16.34
CA GLU A 140 -8.03 18.71 16.87
C GLU A 140 -7.95 17.39 17.63
N ASN A 141 -7.23 16.39 17.10
CA ASN A 141 -7.08 15.09 17.74
C ASN A 141 -6.38 15.20 19.11
N SER A 142 -5.34 16.04 19.21
CA SER A 142 -4.59 16.27 20.45
C SER A 142 -5.42 16.96 21.55
N SER A 143 -6.42 17.76 21.14
CA SER A 143 -7.31 18.49 22.06
C SER A 143 -8.57 17.72 22.46
N THR A 144 -8.91 16.65 21.74
CA THR A 144 -10.17 15.93 21.90
C THR A 144 -10.06 14.86 22.99
N GLN A 145 -11.03 14.81 23.92
CA GLN A 145 -11.09 13.78 24.98
C GLN A 145 -11.99 12.57 24.65
N SER A 146 -12.78 12.65 23.57
CA SER A 146 -13.68 11.57 23.14
C SER A 146 -12.95 10.56 22.27
N SER A 147 -12.90 9.30 22.70
CA SER A 147 -12.28 8.20 21.97
C SER A 147 -12.94 7.92 20.60
N VAL A 148 -14.24 8.15 20.48
CA VAL A 148 -14.97 8.01 19.21
C VAL A 148 -14.51 9.08 18.22
N ARG A 149 -14.43 10.33 18.68
CA ARG A 149 -14.02 11.46 17.83
C ARG A 149 -12.53 11.39 17.47
N GLN A 150 -11.69 10.94 18.39
CA GLN A 150 -10.29 10.65 18.10
C GLN A 150 -10.15 9.61 16.98
N ASN A 151 -10.93 8.51 17.02
CA ASN A 151 -10.92 7.51 15.95
C ASN A 151 -11.34 8.10 14.59
N GLU A 152 -12.39 8.94 14.54
CA GLU A 152 -12.80 9.63 13.31
C GLU A 152 -11.71 10.56 12.75
N LEU A 153 -11.05 11.32 13.63
CA LEU A 153 -9.95 12.22 13.25
C LEU A 153 -8.72 11.43 12.78
N MET A 154 -8.41 10.30 13.41
CA MET A 154 -7.34 9.42 12.96
C MET A 154 -7.64 8.77 11.60
N HIS A 155 -8.90 8.40 11.32
CA HIS A 155 -9.31 7.98 9.99
C HIS A 155 -9.20 9.10 8.95
N SER A 156 -9.42 10.35 9.36
CA SER A 156 -9.26 11.56 8.53
C SER A 156 -7.79 11.86 8.24
N CYS A 157 -6.93 11.72 9.24
CA CYS A 157 -5.47 11.81 9.09
C CYS A 157 -4.95 10.74 8.11
N LEU A 158 -5.36 9.49 8.29
CA LEU A 158 -4.94 8.38 7.41
C LEU A 158 -5.30 8.65 5.94
N ALA A 159 -6.47 9.23 5.69
CA ALA A 159 -6.87 9.54 4.32
C ALA A 159 -6.05 10.68 3.70
N CYS A 160 -5.66 11.69 4.49
CA CYS A 160 -4.75 12.73 4.03
C CYS A 160 -3.40 12.13 3.63
N ILE A 161 -2.87 11.23 4.46
CA ILE A 161 -1.61 10.54 4.21
C ILE A 161 -1.70 9.68 2.96
N GLN A 162 -2.78 8.90 2.81
CA GLN A 162 -3.00 8.07 1.62
C GLN A 162 -3.13 8.92 0.35
N ALA A 163 -3.86 10.03 0.40
CA ALA A 163 -3.98 10.96 -0.72
C ALA A 163 -2.63 11.59 -1.07
N GLY A 164 -1.90 12.11 -0.09
CA GLY A 164 -0.56 12.69 -0.26
C GLY A 164 0.44 11.70 -0.85
N ASN A 165 0.51 10.49 -0.31
CA ASN A 165 1.40 9.44 -0.83
C ASN A 165 1.02 9.05 -2.26
N LYS A 166 -0.27 8.97 -2.59
CA LYS A 166 -0.74 8.65 -3.94
C LYS A 166 -0.36 9.74 -4.94
N ILE A 167 -0.37 11.01 -4.53
CA ILE A 167 0.14 12.14 -5.32
C ILE A 167 1.64 11.98 -5.54
N LEU A 168 2.42 11.83 -4.47
CA LEU A 168 3.89 11.70 -4.56
C LEU A 168 4.32 10.52 -5.45
N GLN A 169 3.63 9.37 -5.34
CA GLN A 169 3.93 8.17 -6.14
C GLN A 169 3.62 8.34 -7.62
N LYS A 170 2.50 8.98 -7.96
CA LYS A 170 2.02 9.06 -9.35
C LYS A 170 2.49 10.31 -10.09
N SER A 171 2.81 11.38 -9.36
CA SER A 171 3.25 12.67 -9.90
C SER A 171 4.77 12.86 -9.85
N HIS A 172 5.54 11.78 -9.63
CA HIS A 172 7.00 11.81 -9.50
C HIS A 172 7.72 12.46 -10.69
N SER A 173 7.27 12.24 -11.93
CA SER A 173 7.88 12.84 -13.12
C SER A 173 7.75 14.37 -13.16
N THR A 174 6.65 14.90 -12.63
CA THR A 174 6.39 16.35 -12.55
C THR A 174 7.17 16.99 -11.39
N LEU A 175 7.33 16.25 -10.29
CA LEU A 175 8.08 16.66 -9.11
C LEU A 175 9.60 16.66 -9.35
N SER A 176 10.12 15.65 -10.07
CA SER A 176 11.54 15.55 -10.43
C SER A 176 12.02 16.68 -11.35
N CYS A 177 11.14 17.28 -12.17
CA CYS A 177 11.49 18.42 -13.03
C CYS A 177 11.49 19.77 -12.28
N LYS A 178 10.96 19.82 -11.06
CA LYS A 178 10.76 21.05 -10.27
C LYS A 178 11.63 21.08 -9.01
N GLU A 179 12.81 20.46 -9.00
CA GLU A 179 13.80 20.50 -7.90
C GLU A 179 13.92 21.93 -7.32
N SER A 180 13.22 22.13 -6.21
CA SER A 180 13.07 23.40 -5.51
C SER A 180 13.04 23.06 -4.03
N GLU A 181 13.70 23.88 -3.20
CA GLU A 181 13.69 23.80 -1.74
C GLU A 181 12.26 23.69 -1.17
N GLU A 182 11.25 24.17 -1.90
CA GLU A 182 9.83 24.06 -1.55
C GLU A 182 9.26 22.63 -1.66
N ILE A 183 9.68 21.83 -2.64
CA ILE A 183 9.25 20.42 -2.72
C ILE A 183 9.83 19.67 -1.53
N SER A 184 11.13 19.87 -1.25
CA SER A 184 11.80 19.28 -0.09
C SER A 184 11.10 19.69 1.20
N SER A 185 10.73 20.97 1.37
CA SER A 185 10.07 21.43 2.60
C SER A 185 8.65 20.88 2.76
N VAL A 186 7.89 20.69 1.68
CA VAL A 186 6.54 20.11 1.71
C VAL A 186 6.58 18.60 1.92
N THR A 187 7.50 17.88 1.29
CA THR A 187 7.72 16.45 1.58
C THR A 187 8.24 16.26 2.99
N THR A 188 9.20 17.08 3.45
CA THR A 188 9.69 17.08 4.83
C THR A 188 8.58 17.47 5.80
N SER A 189 7.67 18.38 5.44
CA SER A 189 6.49 18.74 6.25
C SER A 189 5.48 17.60 6.31
N LEU A 190 5.15 16.93 5.20
CA LEU A 190 4.25 15.78 5.21
C LEU A 190 4.88 14.61 5.98
N ILE A 191 6.18 14.38 5.84
CA ILE A 191 6.96 13.43 6.64
C ILE A 191 6.93 13.85 8.12
N LYS A 192 7.18 15.13 8.44
CA LYS A 192 7.15 15.70 9.79
C LYS A 192 5.76 15.63 10.42
N HIS A 193 4.69 15.82 9.65
CA HIS A 193 3.32 15.66 10.14
C HIS A 193 2.97 14.19 10.32
N ASN A 194 3.36 13.30 9.40
CA ASN A 194 3.31 11.84 9.62
C ASN A 194 4.01 11.50 10.95
N ILE A 195 5.16 12.10 11.20
CA ILE A 195 5.96 12.00 12.42
C ILE A 195 5.26 12.58 13.66
N ASP A 196 4.59 13.73 13.55
CA ASP A 196 3.89 14.39 14.65
C ASP A 196 2.59 13.64 15.02
N ILE A 197 1.89 13.00 14.06
CA ILE A 197 0.77 12.05 14.31
C ILE A 197 1.25 10.86 15.13
N LEU A 198 2.51 10.49 14.92
CA LEU A 198 3.09 9.25 15.40
C LEU A 198 4.04 9.46 16.61
N HIS A 199 4.25 10.70 17.07
CA HIS A 199 5.22 11.07 18.10
C HIS A 199 6.68 10.63 17.78
N ILE A 200 7.16 10.89 16.56
CA ILE A 200 8.43 10.35 16.00
C ILE A 200 9.48 11.43 15.69
N GLY A 201 9.64 12.44 16.55
CA GLY A 201 10.69 13.45 16.36
C GLY A 201 12.09 12.84 16.21
N ASN A 202 12.34 11.68 16.84
CA ASN A 202 13.68 11.16 17.04
C ASN A 202 14.16 10.19 15.95
N VAL A 203 13.26 9.59 15.15
CA VAL A 203 13.67 8.79 13.96
C VAL A 203 14.10 9.72 12.83
N VAL A 204 13.52 10.92 12.74
CA VAL A 204 14.00 11.95 11.82
C VAL A 204 15.23 12.66 12.33
N GLU A 205 15.43 12.81 13.64
CA GLU A 205 16.78 13.12 14.14
C GLU A 205 17.78 12.02 13.76
N TYR A 206 17.43 10.74 13.83
CA TYR A 206 18.33 9.67 13.39
C TYR A 206 18.61 9.70 11.86
N ILE A 207 17.60 9.95 11.03
CA ILE A 207 17.73 10.05 9.56
C ILE A 207 18.43 11.36 9.14
N PHE A 208 18.18 12.49 9.80
CA PHE A 208 18.82 13.78 9.49
C PHE A 208 20.19 13.97 10.17
N GLN A 209 20.40 13.50 11.41
CA GLN A 209 21.71 13.57 12.09
C GLN A 209 22.70 12.54 11.54
N GLY A 210 22.22 11.48 10.86
CA GLY A 210 23.07 10.59 10.05
C GLY A 210 23.82 11.32 8.92
N THR A 211 23.37 12.53 8.54
CA THR A 211 24.11 13.39 7.60
C THR A 211 25.05 14.38 8.28
N ASN A 212 24.96 14.58 9.62
CA ASN A 212 25.89 15.44 10.36
C ASN A 212 25.92 15.14 11.87
N LYS A 213 27.02 14.48 12.27
CA LYS A 213 27.61 14.26 13.61
C LYS A 213 27.18 13.02 14.40
N ALA A 214 28.24 12.29 14.77
CA ALA A 214 28.28 11.15 15.67
C ALA A 214 27.76 11.48 17.08
N GLY A 215 26.92 10.59 17.61
CA GLY A 215 26.54 10.55 19.02
C GLY A 215 25.09 10.93 19.29
N ALA A 216 24.16 10.01 19.04
CA ALA A 216 22.80 10.08 19.60
C ALA A 216 22.46 8.72 20.25
N ASP A 217 22.09 8.76 21.53
CA ASP A 217 21.89 7.59 22.38
C ASP A 217 20.62 6.78 22.03
N ASN A 218 20.73 5.45 22.13
CA ASN A 218 19.72 4.44 21.74
C ASN A 218 18.44 4.38 22.61
N SER A 219 18.20 5.33 23.52
CA SER A 219 17.02 5.31 24.41
C SER A 219 15.70 5.64 23.71
N ASP A 220 15.77 6.37 22.59
CA ASP A 220 14.58 7.04 22.04
C ASP A 220 13.77 6.14 21.11
N PHE A 221 14.42 5.22 20.41
CA PHE A 221 13.77 4.18 19.61
C PHE A 221 12.90 3.23 20.47
N GLN A 222 13.30 2.99 21.71
CA GLN A 222 12.54 2.14 22.64
C GLN A 222 11.31 2.85 23.22
N THR A 223 11.32 4.18 23.28
CA THR A 223 10.20 5.01 23.75
C THR A 223 9.12 5.14 22.67
N LEU A 224 9.50 5.07 21.40
CA LEU A 224 8.62 5.08 20.22
C LEU A 224 7.70 3.85 20.11
N ALA A 225 8.12 2.71 20.66
CA ALA A 225 7.32 1.48 20.73
C ALA A 225 6.29 1.45 21.89
N LYS A 226 6.15 2.55 22.64
CA LYS A 226 5.23 2.69 23.77
C LYS A 226 3.88 3.32 23.42
N GLY A 227 3.68 3.80 22.19
CA GLY A 227 2.35 4.23 21.74
C GLY A 227 1.37 3.05 21.69
N ASP A 228 0.18 3.21 22.27
CA ASP A 228 -0.81 2.13 22.43
C ASP A 228 -1.50 1.71 21.11
N ASN A 229 -1.30 2.44 20.00
CA ASN A 229 -1.98 2.16 18.73
C ASN A 229 -1.11 1.35 17.74
N LEU A 230 -1.20 0.03 17.86
CA LEU A 230 -0.53 -0.98 17.04
C LEU A 230 -0.67 -0.74 15.52
N SER A 231 -1.88 -0.34 15.07
CA SER A 231 -2.18 -0.14 13.65
C SER A 231 -1.43 1.03 13.05
N CYS A 232 -1.16 2.07 13.84
CA CYS A 232 -0.39 3.24 13.42
C CYS A 232 1.09 2.91 13.25
N GLN A 233 1.66 2.15 14.20
CA GLN A 233 3.05 1.68 14.13
C GLN A 233 3.29 0.82 12.89
N LEU A 234 2.38 -0.12 12.60
CA LEU A 234 2.45 -0.96 11.40
C LEU A 234 2.32 -0.16 10.11
N SER A 235 1.35 0.76 10.04
CA SER A 235 1.13 1.60 8.85
C SER A 235 2.34 2.47 8.54
N LEU A 236 3.04 2.96 9.57
CA LEU A 236 4.29 3.69 9.42
C LEU A 236 5.42 2.81 8.88
N LEU A 237 5.68 1.66 9.49
CA LEU A 237 6.74 0.76 9.04
C LEU A 237 6.54 0.40 7.57
N TYR A 238 5.28 0.12 7.20
CA TYR A 238 4.90 -0.08 5.82
C TYR A 238 5.21 1.13 4.92
N GLY A 239 4.88 2.34 5.37
CA GLY A 239 5.16 3.59 4.66
C GLY A 239 6.65 3.83 4.44
N ILE A 240 7.45 3.73 5.49
CA ILE A 240 8.92 3.90 5.43
C ILE A 240 9.51 2.91 4.43
N MET A 241 9.20 1.62 4.55
CA MET A 241 9.73 0.62 3.61
C MET A 241 9.27 0.86 2.16
N SER A 242 8.09 1.44 1.97
CA SER A 242 7.56 1.73 0.63
C SER A 242 8.25 2.94 -0.03
N ILE A 243 8.62 3.95 0.76
CA ILE A 243 9.17 5.23 0.29
C ILE A 243 10.69 5.17 0.10
N MET A 244 11.40 4.52 1.03
CA MET A 244 12.86 4.49 1.04
C MET A 244 13.44 3.71 -0.16
N GLU A 245 14.55 4.23 -0.69
CA GLU A 245 15.31 3.55 -1.75
C GLU A 245 16.05 2.32 -1.21
N LEU A 246 16.42 1.41 -2.11
CA LEU A 246 17.06 0.14 -1.73
C LEU A 246 18.45 0.38 -1.09
N SER A 247 19.17 1.40 -1.54
CA SER A 247 20.45 1.84 -0.98
C SER A 247 20.29 2.30 0.47
N GLU A 248 19.39 3.25 0.70
CA GLU A 248 19.17 3.85 2.03
C GLU A 248 18.70 2.84 3.08
N LEU A 249 17.95 1.80 2.67
CA LEU A 249 17.49 0.74 3.58
C LEU A 249 18.63 -0.15 4.09
N VAL A 250 19.68 -0.31 3.29
CA VAL A 250 20.78 -1.27 3.53
C VAL A 250 22.05 -0.56 3.99
N GLU A 251 22.13 0.75 3.75
CA GLU A 251 23.19 1.62 4.24
C GLU A 251 23.43 1.43 5.73
N VAL A 252 24.70 1.30 6.07
CA VAL A 252 25.17 1.04 7.42
C VAL A 252 25.67 2.34 8.02
N HIS A 253 24.94 2.85 9.00
CA HIS A 253 25.32 4.02 9.78
C HIS A 253 25.67 3.55 11.20
N ASP A 254 26.87 3.89 11.69
CA ASP A 254 27.38 3.44 13.00
C ASP A 254 27.32 1.90 13.21
N GLY A 255 27.61 1.14 12.15
CA GLY A 255 27.63 -0.32 12.18
C GLY A 255 26.25 -1.00 12.22
N LYS A 256 25.15 -0.24 12.10
CA LYS A 256 23.78 -0.73 12.08
C LYS A 256 23.07 -0.43 10.76
N CYS A 257 22.25 -1.35 10.31
CA CYS A 257 21.45 -1.31 9.09
C CYS A 257 19.99 -0.99 9.43
N LEU A 258 19.41 -0.01 8.74
CA LEU A 258 18.01 0.40 8.97
C LEU A 258 17.04 -0.78 8.81
N LEU A 259 17.19 -1.56 7.74
CA LEU A 259 16.29 -2.68 7.43
C LEU A 259 16.37 -3.80 8.46
N LEU A 260 17.60 -4.17 8.89
CA LEU A 260 17.84 -5.35 9.73
C LEU A 260 17.85 -5.04 11.23
N ASP A 261 18.42 -3.91 11.63
CA ASP A 261 18.67 -3.59 13.05
C ASP A 261 17.58 -2.70 13.67
N TYR A 262 16.76 -2.06 12.85
CA TYR A 262 15.70 -1.14 13.32
C TYR A 262 14.30 -1.58 12.90
N ILE A 263 14.05 -1.70 11.59
CA ILE A 263 12.72 -2.03 11.06
C ILE A 263 12.30 -3.42 11.49
N PHE A 264 13.19 -4.41 11.30
CA PHE A 264 12.86 -5.81 11.61
C PHE A 264 12.57 -6.04 13.11
N PRO A 265 13.42 -5.63 14.08
CA PRO A 265 13.13 -5.85 15.49
C PRO A 265 11.88 -5.13 15.97
N SER A 266 11.56 -3.96 15.37
CA SER A 266 10.31 -3.26 15.64
C SER A 266 9.10 -4.08 15.21
N LEU A 267 9.15 -4.63 14.00
CA LEU A 267 8.08 -5.47 13.47
C LEU A 267 7.89 -6.74 14.31
N THR A 268 8.99 -7.39 14.71
CA THR A 268 8.95 -8.57 15.58
C THR A 268 8.32 -8.24 16.93
N LYS A 269 8.77 -7.18 17.60
CA LYS A 269 8.23 -6.74 18.89
C LYS A 269 6.74 -6.39 18.83
N ILE A 270 6.30 -5.79 17.73
CA ILE A 270 4.88 -5.49 17.47
C ILE A 270 4.09 -6.79 17.29
N SER A 271 4.63 -7.76 16.55
CA SER A 271 3.96 -9.05 16.33
C SER A 271 3.85 -9.91 17.60
N GLU A 272 4.83 -9.81 18.52
CA GLU A 272 4.82 -10.50 19.82
C GLU A 272 3.71 -10.01 20.76
N LYS A 273 3.28 -8.75 20.64
CA LYS A 273 2.14 -8.20 21.40
C LYS A 273 0.79 -8.83 21.01
N GLY A 274 0.76 -9.63 19.95
CA GLY A 274 -0.44 -10.30 19.45
C GLY A 274 -1.31 -9.43 18.54
N TYR A 275 -2.37 -10.03 18.01
CA TYR A 275 -3.26 -9.42 17.02
C TYR A 275 -4.61 -9.04 17.65
N PRO A 276 -4.82 -7.80 18.11
CA PRO A 276 -6.05 -7.39 18.78
C PRO A 276 -7.28 -7.43 17.86
N ASN A 277 -7.10 -7.36 16.54
CA ASN A 277 -8.18 -7.44 15.55
C ASN A 277 -7.67 -7.96 14.19
N SER A 278 -8.58 -8.29 13.28
CA SER A 278 -8.24 -8.79 11.93
C SER A 278 -7.48 -7.76 11.08
N ILE A 279 -7.71 -6.46 11.31
CA ILE A 279 -7.04 -5.37 10.58
C ILE A 279 -5.56 -5.29 10.96
N SER A 280 -5.24 -5.30 12.25
CA SER A 280 -3.86 -5.31 12.76
C SER A 280 -3.12 -6.56 12.30
N LYS A 281 -3.77 -7.73 12.33
CA LYS A 281 -3.20 -8.96 11.76
C LYS A 281 -2.86 -8.80 10.28
N LEU A 282 -3.79 -8.29 9.48
CA LEU A 282 -3.55 -8.04 8.06
C LEU A 282 -2.42 -7.03 7.83
N LEU A 283 -2.35 -5.96 8.61
CA LEU A 283 -1.29 -4.96 8.52
C LEU A 283 0.08 -5.53 8.90
N THR A 284 0.17 -6.34 9.95
CA THR A 284 1.43 -7.01 10.33
C THR A 284 1.92 -7.91 9.21
N VAL A 285 1.03 -8.73 8.65
CA VAL A 285 1.37 -9.62 7.54
C VAL A 285 1.78 -8.81 6.30
N LYS A 286 1.12 -7.69 6.00
CA LYS A 286 1.56 -6.76 4.93
C LYS A 286 2.94 -6.16 5.19
N CYS A 287 3.28 -5.82 6.43
CA CYS A 287 4.60 -5.30 6.77
C CYS A 287 5.68 -6.36 6.56
N TYR A 288 5.46 -7.61 7.00
CA TYR A 288 6.38 -8.70 6.73
C TYR A 288 6.53 -8.97 5.22
N ASN A 289 5.44 -8.87 4.44
CA ASN A 289 5.52 -9.02 2.98
C ASN A 289 6.33 -7.90 2.33
N MET A 290 6.12 -6.65 2.73
CA MET A 290 6.89 -5.51 2.23
C MET A 290 8.37 -5.64 2.59
N TRP A 291 8.66 -5.99 3.84
CA TRP A 291 10.02 -6.19 4.32
C TRP A 291 10.74 -7.29 3.53
N THR A 292 10.10 -8.44 3.35
CA THR A 292 10.69 -9.56 2.59
C THR A 292 10.85 -9.23 1.11
N SER A 293 9.88 -8.54 0.50
CA SER A 293 9.96 -8.11 -0.90
C SER A 293 11.09 -7.09 -1.14
N LYS A 294 11.25 -6.12 -0.24
CA LYS A 294 12.36 -5.16 -0.29
C LYS A 294 13.70 -5.85 -0.06
N THR A 295 13.79 -6.76 0.90
CA THR A 295 15.01 -7.57 1.15
C THR A 295 15.42 -8.38 -0.08
N CYS A 296 14.47 -9.06 -0.75
CA CYS A 296 14.71 -9.72 -2.04
C CYS A 296 15.30 -8.74 -3.08
N SER A 297 14.73 -7.54 -3.17
CA SER A 297 15.13 -6.53 -4.14
C SER A 297 16.54 -5.98 -3.84
N CYS A 298 16.87 -5.78 -2.56
CA CYS A 298 18.20 -5.40 -2.09
C CYS A 298 19.25 -6.47 -2.43
N LEU A 299 18.94 -7.74 -2.18
CA LEU A 299 19.84 -8.86 -2.50
C LEU A 299 20.09 -9.00 -4.01
N LYS A 300 19.06 -8.82 -4.84
CA LYS A 300 19.17 -8.82 -6.30
C LYS A 300 20.01 -7.67 -6.85
N SER A 301 19.98 -6.52 -6.18
CA SER A 301 20.73 -5.33 -6.59
C SER A 301 22.17 -5.33 -6.07
N GLU A 302 22.60 -6.40 -5.38
CA GLU A 302 23.94 -6.59 -4.80
C GLU A 302 24.40 -5.50 -3.82
N VAL A 303 23.48 -4.69 -3.30
CA VAL A 303 23.78 -3.60 -2.35
C VAL A 303 24.05 -4.13 -0.93
N VAL A 304 23.72 -5.39 -0.67
CA VAL A 304 23.81 -6.03 0.65
C VAL A 304 25.19 -6.64 0.89
N SER A 305 25.81 -6.24 2.00
CA SER A 305 27.13 -6.75 2.43
C SER A 305 27.10 -8.22 2.86
N ASP A 306 28.25 -8.89 2.83
CA ASP A 306 28.39 -10.32 3.22
C ASP A 306 27.95 -10.58 4.66
N LYS A 307 28.22 -9.65 5.57
CA LYS A 307 27.77 -9.74 6.97
C LYS A 307 26.24 -9.76 7.05
N GLN A 308 25.56 -8.89 6.31
CA GLN A 308 24.10 -8.83 6.26
C GLN A 308 23.52 -10.08 5.57
N ARG A 309 24.17 -10.59 4.52
CA ARG A 309 23.78 -11.86 3.86
C ARG A 309 23.76 -13.03 4.83
N SER A 310 24.76 -13.15 5.70
CA SER A 310 24.83 -14.24 6.70
C SER A 310 23.65 -14.24 7.68
N LEU A 311 23.09 -13.07 8.00
CA LEU A 311 21.93 -12.92 8.89
C LEU A 311 20.61 -13.30 8.21
N LEU A 312 20.58 -13.30 6.88
CA LEU A 312 19.42 -13.58 6.04
C LEU A 312 19.32 -15.05 5.60
N CYS A 313 20.27 -15.90 6.01
CA CYS A 313 20.23 -17.33 5.76
C CYS A 313 19.20 -18.05 6.65
N GLY A 314 18.71 -19.21 6.21
CA GLY A 314 17.58 -19.91 6.82
C GLY A 314 17.75 -20.38 8.27
N GLY A 315 18.98 -20.43 8.78
CA GLY A 315 19.28 -20.69 10.20
C GLY A 315 19.40 -19.43 11.08
N GLY A 316 19.13 -18.25 10.52
CA GLY A 316 19.19 -16.98 11.23
C GLY A 316 17.91 -16.67 11.99
N GLN A 317 18.05 -15.94 13.10
CA GLN A 317 16.92 -15.50 13.95
C GLN A 317 15.87 -14.70 13.16
N ILE A 318 16.29 -13.96 12.14
CA ILE A 318 15.40 -13.19 11.26
C ILE A 318 14.46 -14.12 10.50
N ILE A 319 15.01 -15.13 9.81
CA ILE A 319 14.21 -16.07 9.05
C ILE A 319 13.31 -16.90 9.98
N GLU A 320 13.81 -17.34 11.13
CA GLU A 320 13.00 -18.07 12.11
C GLU A 320 11.79 -17.26 12.60
N ALA A 321 11.97 -15.98 12.90
CA ALA A 321 10.88 -15.10 13.32
C ALA A 321 9.84 -14.86 12.20
N ILE A 322 10.29 -14.66 10.96
CA ILE A 322 9.37 -14.53 9.80
C ILE A 322 8.59 -15.83 9.58
N MET A 323 9.27 -16.98 9.67
CA MET A 323 8.65 -18.29 9.51
C MET A 323 7.63 -18.57 10.61
N SER A 324 7.92 -18.19 11.86
CA SER A 324 6.96 -18.25 12.97
C SER A 324 5.68 -17.46 12.67
N CYS A 325 5.81 -16.27 12.08
CA CYS A 325 4.66 -15.49 11.62
C CYS A 325 3.86 -16.26 10.56
N VAL A 326 4.51 -16.79 9.51
CA VAL A 326 3.85 -17.58 8.45
C VAL A 326 3.08 -18.76 9.03
N TRP A 327 3.69 -19.55 9.92
CA TRP A 327 3.05 -20.70 10.56
C TRP A 327 1.84 -20.33 11.41
N THR A 328 1.80 -19.11 11.93
CA THR A 328 0.67 -18.63 12.72
C THR A 328 -0.52 -18.23 11.83
N VAL A 329 -0.26 -17.73 10.62
CA VAL A 329 -1.31 -17.10 9.78
C VAL A 329 -1.66 -17.86 8.49
N TRP A 330 -0.92 -18.91 8.14
CA TRP A 330 -1.14 -19.68 6.90
C TRP A 330 -2.48 -20.40 6.78
N GLU A 331 -3.18 -20.63 7.91
CA GLU A 331 -4.54 -21.19 7.96
C GLU A 331 -5.57 -20.18 8.49
N ASP A 332 -5.25 -18.88 8.46
CA ASP A 332 -6.17 -17.83 8.91
C ASP A 332 -7.49 -17.89 8.12
N THR A 333 -8.62 -17.56 8.74
CA THR A 333 -9.93 -17.58 8.08
C THR A 333 -10.02 -16.58 6.92
N THR A 334 -9.20 -15.53 6.93
CA THR A 334 -9.16 -14.50 5.90
C THR A 334 -8.29 -14.90 4.72
N ASP A 335 -8.90 -15.06 3.54
CA ASP A 335 -8.22 -15.48 2.30
C ASP A 335 -7.00 -14.61 1.96
N VAL A 336 -7.15 -13.28 2.08
CA VAL A 336 -6.07 -12.32 1.80
C VAL A 336 -4.85 -12.57 2.69
N ILE A 337 -5.05 -12.92 3.96
CA ILE A 337 -3.95 -13.19 4.90
C ILE A 337 -3.22 -14.46 4.49
N ARG A 338 -3.94 -15.52 4.09
CA ARG A 338 -3.34 -16.77 3.62
C ARG A 338 -2.52 -16.58 2.33
N ILE A 339 -3.02 -15.78 1.39
CA ILE A 339 -2.31 -15.45 0.16
C ILE A 339 -1.00 -14.71 0.48
N ILE A 340 -1.05 -13.69 1.33
CA ILE A 340 0.16 -12.93 1.69
C ILE A 340 1.13 -13.81 2.49
N ALA A 341 0.65 -14.70 3.36
CA ALA A 341 1.51 -15.65 4.07
C ALA A 341 2.30 -16.55 3.11
N ARG A 342 1.68 -16.98 2.01
CA ARG A 342 2.33 -17.75 0.95
C ARG A 342 3.39 -16.91 0.21
N GLU A 343 3.10 -15.65 -0.09
CA GLU A 343 4.07 -14.73 -0.71
C GLU A 343 5.29 -14.49 0.20
N ILE A 344 5.07 -14.28 1.50
CA ILE A 344 6.14 -14.13 2.48
C ILE A 344 7.02 -15.38 2.49
N PHE A 345 6.41 -16.57 2.52
CA PHE A 345 7.14 -17.83 2.48
C PHE A 345 7.97 -17.97 1.20
N GLU A 346 7.40 -17.65 0.05
CA GLU A 346 8.13 -17.64 -1.23
C GLU A 346 9.32 -16.67 -1.19
N ASN A 347 9.13 -15.47 -0.64
CA ASN A 347 10.19 -14.49 -0.49
C ASN A 347 11.28 -14.98 0.47
N VAL A 348 10.94 -15.67 1.56
CA VAL A 348 11.94 -16.27 2.47
C VAL A 348 12.82 -17.27 1.73
N LEU A 349 12.24 -18.13 0.90
CA LEU A 349 13.02 -19.08 0.10
C LEU A 349 13.94 -18.36 -0.91
N LYS A 350 13.44 -17.29 -1.55
CA LYS A 350 14.25 -16.44 -2.45
C LYS A 350 15.37 -15.70 -1.72
N ILE A 351 15.10 -15.12 -0.55
CA ILE A 351 16.10 -14.45 0.28
C ILE A 351 17.21 -15.43 0.65
N HIS A 352 16.84 -16.62 1.12
CA HIS A 352 17.82 -17.62 1.52
C HIS A 352 18.65 -18.13 0.34
N THR A 353 18.03 -18.43 -0.81
CA THR A 353 18.76 -18.88 -2.01
C THR A 353 19.67 -17.81 -2.61
N MET A 354 19.34 -16.53 -2.46
CA MET A 354 20.20 -15.42 -2.88
C MET A 354 21.30 -15.08 -1.86
N ALA A 355 21.05 -15.32 -0.57
CA ALA A 355 22.00 -15.06 0.50
C ALA A 355 22.98 -16.22 0.73
N SER A 356 22.53 -17.46 0.53
CA SER A 356 23.33 -18.68 0.61
C SER A 356 24.10 -18.91 -0.68
N SER A 357 25.38 -19.26 -0.58
CA SER A 357 26.18 -19.73 -1.71
C SER A 357 26.11 -21.25 -1.90
N SER A 358 25.18 -21.92 -1.21
CA SER A 358 25.07 -23.39 -1.19
C SER A 358 24.30 -23.89 -2.41
N ASP A 359 24.69 -25.06 -2.91
CA ASP A 359 23.95 -25.72 -3.99
C ASP A 359 22.61 -26.26 -3.45
N ILE A 360 21.54 -26.03 -4.23
CA ILE A 360 20.13 -26.28 -3.85
C ILE A 360 19.93 -27.75 -3.44
N SER A 361 20.61 -28.69 -4.10
CA SER A 361 20.50 -30.11 -3.77
C SER A 361 21.07 -30.49 -2.39
N THR A 362 22.02 -29.69 -1.89
CA THR A 362 22.72 -29.95 -0.62
C THR A 362 22.31 -29.00 0.51
N ASP A 363 21.41 -28.07 0.24
CA ASP A 363 21.04 -27.04 1.20
C ASP A 363 20.25 -27.64 2.38
N ILE A 364 20.87 -27.59 3.56
CA ILE A 364 20.35 -28.18 4.80
C ILE A 364 19.03 -27.52 5.22
N PHE A 365 18.90 -26.20 5.03
CA PHE A 365 17.68 -25.49 5.40
C PHE A 365 16.51 -25.93 4.52
N LEU A 366 16.72 -25.97 3.19
CA LEU A 366 15.70 -26.42 2.24
C LEU A 366 15.29 -27.87 2.49
N GLN A 367 16.25 -28.77 2.75
CA GLN A 367 15.96 -30.17 3.06
C GLN A 367 15.17 -30.32 4.37
N ASN A 368 15.56 -29.59 5.42
CA ASN A 368 14.84 -29.63 6.71
C ASN A 368 13.42 -29.08 6.59
N LEU A 369 13.23 -28.01 5.81
CA LEU A 369 11.92 -27.42 5.56
C LEU A 369 11.03 -28.36 4.75
N THR A 370 11.59 -29.04 3.74
CA THR A 370 10.91 -30.09 2.96
C THR A 370 10.43 -31.21 3.87
N LYS A 371 11.32 -31.74 4.72
CA LYS A 371 10.98 -32.79 5.69
C LYS A 371 9.92 -32.32 6.70
N LYS A 372 10.02 -31.08 7.20
CA LYS A 372 9.02 -30.51 8.11
C LYS A 372 7.64 -30.45 7.47
N LEU A 373 7.53 -29.92 6.26
CA LEU A 373 6.24 -29.83 5.57
C LEU A 373 5.68 -31.22 5.24
N ILE A 374 6.50 -32.15 4.78
CA ILE A 374 6.01 -33.47 4.36
C ILE A 374 5.61 -34.34 5.56
N PHE A 375 6.50 -34.47 6.55
CA PHE A 375 6.36 -35.46 7.63
C PHE A 375 5.73 -34.91 8.91
N HIS A 376 5.90 -33.63 9.21
CA HIS A 376 5.45 -33.07 10.50
C HIS A 376 4.14 -32.28 10.39
N VAL A 377 3.77 -31.80 9.20
CA VAL A 377 2.50 -31.11 8.96
C VAL A 377 1.48 -32.10 8.40
N SER A 378 0.28 -32.13 9.00
CA SER A 378 -0.80 -33.00 8.54
C SER A 378 -1.21 -32.68 7.10
N TRP A 379 -1.56 -33.71 6.33
CA TRP A 379 -2.06 -33.57 4.97
C TRP A 379 -3.47 -32.95 4.88
N SER A 380 -4.17 -32.90 6.00
CA SER A 380 -5.42 -32.15 6.15
C SER A 380 -5.22 -30.62 6.22
N SER A 381 -3.99 -30.14 6.41
CA SER A 381 -3.68 -28.71 6.47
C SER A 381 -3.75 -28.09 5.08
N LYS A 382 -4.65 -27.11 4.90
CA LYS A 382 -4.85 -26.43 3.62
C LYS A 382 -3.65 -25.55 3.25
N GLY A 383 -3.00 -24.95 4.25
CA GLY A 383 -1.83 -24.09 4.06
C GLY A 383 -0.62 -24.84 3.51
N LYS A 384 -0.49 -26.15 3.81
CA LYS A 384 0.62 -27.01 3.39
C LYS A 384 0.84 -27.01 1.89
N TYR A 385 -0.22 -27.16 1.09
CA TYR A 385 -0.11 -27.35 -0.36
C TYR A 385 0.51 -26.13 -1.06
N GLY A 386 0.14 -24.91 -0.65
CA GLY A 386 0.71 -23.68 -1.20
C GLY A 386 2.20 -23.53 -0.86
N MET A 387 2.60 -23.87 0.37
CA MET A 387 4.01 -23.79 0.78
C MET A 387 4.85 -24.89 0.10
N LEU A 388 4.29 -26.09 -0.05
CA LEU A 388 4.95 -27.21 -0.71
C LEU A 388 5.13 -26.92 -2.21
N SER A 389 4.14 -26.33 -2.88
CA SER A 389 4.25 -25.88 -4.28
C SER A 389 5.40 -24.89 -4.45
N ASN A 390 5.46 -23.84 -3.62
CA ASN A 390 6.56 -22.85 -3.66
C ASN A 390 7.94 -23.50 -3.44
N LEU A 391 8.02 -24.50 -2.57
CA LEU A 391 9.26 -25.20 -2.27
C LEU A 391 9.67 -26.13 -3.42
N VAL A 392 8.72 -26.83 -4.04
CA VAL A 392 8.96 -27.65 -5.24
C VAL A 392 9.41 -26.79 -6.42
N GLN A 393 8.85 -25.59 -6.59
CA GLN A 393 9.28 -24.66 -7.65
C GLN A 393 10.75 -24.21 -7.52
N ILE A 394 11.29 -24.20 -6.30
CA ILE A 394 12.68 -23.78 -6.04
C ILE A 394 13.65 -24.97 -6.04
N ILE A 395 13.28 -26.09 -5.41
CA ILE A 395 14.13 -27.28 -5.30
C ILE A 395 14.06 -28.14 -6.57
N GLY A 396 12.94 -28.13 -7.27
CA GLY A 396 12.64 -29.02 -8.38
C GLY A 396 11.93 -30.30 -7.92
N THR A 397 11.04 -30.78 -8.78
CA THR A 397 10.19 -31.95 -8.51
C THR A 397 10.98 -33.23 -8.29
N ASP A 398 12.06 -33.44 -9.06
CA ASP A 398 12.85 -34.68 -9.01
C ASP A 398 13.55 -34.88 -7.67
N LEU A 399 14.12 -33.81 -7.10
CA LEU A 399 14.81 -33.86 -5.81
C LEU A 399 13.83 -34.07 -4.64
N VAL A 400 12.62 -33.52 -4.73
CA VAL A 400 11.59 -33.72 -3.72
C VAL A 400 11.04 -35.16 -3.79
N LEU A 401 10.78 -35.69 -4.98
CA LEU A 401 10.33 -37.08 -5.17
C LEU A 401 11.38 -38.12 -4.76
N GLN A 402 12.67 -37.83 -4.96
CA GLN A 402 13.75 -38.69 -4.46
C GLN A 402 13.78 -38.75 -2.92
N GLN A 403 13.36 -37.69 -2.24
CA GLN A 403 13.27 -37.67 -0.78
C GLN A 403 12.01 -38.39 -0.26
N THR A 404 10.97 -38.53 -1.08
CA THR A 404 9.70 -39.18 -0.72
C THR A 404 9.06 -39.97 -1.86
N SER A 405 9.36 -41.27 -1.93
CA SER A 405 8.79 -42.19 -2.93
C SER A 405 7.26 -42.31 -2.86
N ASP A 406 6.67 -42.09 -1.69
CA ASP A 406 5.23 -42.26 -1.47
C ASP A 406 4.44 -40.94 -1.61
N LEU A 407 5.09 -39.84 -2.02
CA LEU A 407 4.45 -38.52 -2.08
C LEU A 407 3.27 -38.50 -3.06
N SER A 408 3.45 -39.10 -4.24
CA SER A 408 2.42 -39.13 -5.28
C SER A 408 1.18 -39.93 -4.85
N SER A 409 1.36 -41.03 -4.12
CA SER A 409 0.24 -41.85 -3.63
C SER A 409 -0.53 -41.14 -2.50
N ILE A 410 0.18 -40.43 -1.63
CA ILE A 410 -0.44 -39.62 -0.56
C ILE A 410 -1.26 -38.49 -1.17
N ILE A 411 -0.72 -37.75 -2.12
CA ILE A 411 -1.42 -36.64 -2.78
C ILE A 411 -2.68 -37.13 -3.50
N LEU A 412 -2.59 -38.22 -4.27
CA LEU A 412 -3.74 -38.85 -4.93
C LEU A 412 -4.81 -39.29 -3.93
N SER A 413 -4.42 -39.79 -2.76
CA SER A 413 -5.37 -40.15 -1.70
C SER A 413 -6.11 -38.93 -1.15
N GLN A 414 -5.43 -37.80 -0.99
CA GLN A 414 -6.02 -36.56 -0.48
C GLN A 414 -6.90 -35.84 -1.52
N MET A 415 -6.63 -36.01 -2.81
CA MET A 415 -7.51 -35.50 -3.89
C MET A 415 -8.89 -36.15 -3.89
N SER A 416 -9.00 -37.38 -3.36
CA SER A 416 -10.30 -38.05 -3.22
C SER A 416 -11.22 -37.38 -2.20
N GLU A 417 -10.67 -36.53 -1.33
CA GLU A 417 -11.41 -35.77 -0.34
C GLU A 417 -11.84 -34.41 -0.91
N HIS A 418 -13.15 -34.24 -1.15
CA HIS A 418 -13.72 -33.07 -1.83
C HIS A 418 -13.37 -31.71 -1.16
N ALA A 419 -13.10 -31.70 0.15
CA ALA A 419 -12.72 -30.48 0.89
C ALA A 419 -11.26 -30.02 0.67
N LEU A 420 -10.41 -30.92 0.18
CA LEU A 420 -8.97 -30.70 -0.03
C LEU A 420 -8.62 -30.64 -1.52
N ALA A 421 -9.44 -31.22 -2.40
CA ALA A 421 -9.18 -31.31 -3.84
C ALA A 421 -8.76 -29.98 -4.50
N CYS A 422 -9.42 -28.85 -4.19
CA CYS A 422 -9.08 -27.53 -4.74
C CYS A 422 -7.74 -26.97 -4.23
N HIS A 423 -7.27 -27.42 -3.07
CA HIS A 423 -5.97 -27.03 -2.51
C HIS A 423 -4.86 -27.94 -3.03
N VAL A 424 -5.16 -29.23 -3.16
CA VAL A 424 -4.22 -30.21 -3.72
C VAL A 424 -3.92 -29.90 -5.20
N SER A 425 -4.91 -29.46 -5.99
CA SER A 425 -4.67 -29.08 -7.38
C SER A 425 -3.69 -27.91 -7.57
N THR A 426 -3.53 -27.04 -6.55
CA THR A 426 -2.49 -26.00 -6.59
C THR A 426 -1.06 -26.54 -6.48
N PHE A 427 -0.91 -27.82 -6.13
CA PHE A 427 0.37 -28.53 -6.12
C PHE A 427 0.72 -29.18 -7.47
N GLU A 428 -0.24 -29.29 -8.40
CA GLU A 428 -0.04 -29.94 -9.71
C GLU A 428 0.57 -29.02 -10.79
N TYR A 429 0.79 -27.74 -10.47
CA TYR A 429 1.53 -26.76 -11.28
C TYR A 429 2.82 -26.35 -10.57
#